data_AF-A0A0K0LCA8-F1
#
_entry.id   AF-A0A0K0LCA8-F1
#
_cell.length_a   1.000
_cell.length_b   1.000
_cell.length_c   1.000
_cell.angle_alpha   90.00
_cell.angle_beta   90.00
_cell.angle_gamma   90.00
#
_symmetry.space_group_name_H-M   'P 1'
#
loop_
_entity.id
_entity.type
_entity.pdbx_description
1 polymer ?
#
loop_
_entity_poly.entity_id
_entity_poly.type
_entity_poly.pdbx_seq_one_letter_code
_entity_poly.pdbx_strand_id
1 'polypeptide(L)' 'DGKMKEEKLRHDLTTWGEKLTQDEMDDALSEAPVDNKGYIDIKKFTALLTGSAKDEEEGA' A
#
# COMPACT_ATOMS: atom_id res chain seq x y z
N ASP A 1 3.54 13.25 10.93
CA ASP A 1 3.69 11.80 10.74
C ASP A 1 2.58 11.24 9.87
N GLY A 2 2.90 10.82 8.65
CA GLY A 2 1.94 10.25 7.71
C GLY A 2 1.89 8.73 7.83
N LYS A 3 1.51 8.21 9.01
CA LYS A 3 1.46 6.78 9.30
C LYS A 3 0.06 6.38 9.72
N MET A 4 -0.49 5.33 9.14
CA MET A 4 -1.81 4.80 9.47
C MET A 4 -1.70 3.35 9.90
N LYS A 5 -2.60 2.87 10.74
CA LYS A 5 -2.67 1.44 11.04
C LYS A 5 -3.05 0.65 9.80
N GLU A 6 -2.41 -0.49 9.61
CA GLU A 6 -2.72 -1.46 8.57
C GLU A 6 -4.21 -1.78 8.51
N GLU A 7 -4.78 -2.19 9.64
CA GLU A 7 -6.19 -2.59 9.72
C GLU A 7 -7.14 -1.48 9.28
N LYS A 8 -6.78 -0.23 9.58
CA LYS A 8 -7.59 0.94 9.19
C LYS A 8 -7.45 1.23 7.70
N LEU A 9 -6.24 1.13 7.16
CA LEU A 9 -5.97 1.31 5.75
C LEU A 9 -6.70 0.24 4.91
N ARG A 10 -6.61 -1.03 5.34
CA ARG A 10 -7.36 -2.15 4.75
C ARG A 10 -8.86 -1.89 4.78
N HIS A 11 -9.41 -1.50 5.93
CA HIS A 11 -10.83 -1.22 6.06
C HIS A 11 -11.28 -0.06 5.17
N ASP A 12 -10.53 1.05 5.17
CA ASP A 12 -10.85 2.23 4.37
C ASP A 12 -10.72 1.93 2.86
N LEU A 13 -9.72 1.15 2.43
CA LEU A 13 -9.55 0.75 1.02
C LEU A 13 -10.58 -0.26 0.54
N THR A 14 -11.00 -1.22 1.38
CA THR A 14 -12.08 -2.16 1.03
C THR A 14 -13.46 -1.50 1.08
N THR A 15 -13.65 -0.46 1.91
CA THR A 15 -14.96 0.21 2.10
C THR A 15 -15.16 1.40 1.15
N TRP A 16 -14.10 2.15 0.81
CA TRP A 16 -14.19 3.34 -0.05
C TRP A 16 -13.70 3.08 -1.49
N GLY A 17 -12.86 2.06 -1.70
CA GLY A 17 -12.33 1.71 -3.01
C GLY A 17 -12.96 0.42 -3.52
N GLU A 18 -13.86 0.52 -4.49
CA GLU A 18 -14.59 -0.60 -5.11
C GLU A 18 -13.71 -1.67 -5.82
N LYS A 19 -12.38 -1.71 -5.65
CA LYS A 19 -11.47 -2.48 -6.53
C LYS A 19 -10.21 -3.10 -5.93
N LEU A 20 -9.96 -3.03 -4.63
CA LEU A 20 -8.82 -3.76 -4.03
C LEU A 20 -9.36 -4.99 -3.29
N THR A 21 -9.08 -6.16 -3.86
CA THR A 21 -9.41 -7.44 -3.21
C THR A 21 -8.55 -7.60 -1.97
N GLN A 22 -8.98 -8.46 -1.04
CA GLN A 22 -8.17 -8.77 0.15
C GLN A 22 -6.78 -9.29 -0.24
N ASP A 23 -6.66 -9.98 -1.37
CA ASP A 23 -5.42 -10.57 -1.90
C ASP A 23 -4.43 -9.48 -2.36
N GLU A 24 -4.89 -8.55 -3.21
CA GLU A 24 -4.09 -7.38 -3.64
C GLU A 24 -3.65 -6.52 -2.45
N MET A 25 -4.49 -6.46 -1.43
CA MET A 25 -4.20 -5.73 -0.21
C MET A 25 -3.19 -6.47 0.66
N ASP A 26 -3.27 -7.80 0.76
CA ASP A 26 -2.27 -8.61 1.46
C ASP A 26 -0.90 -8.50 0.79
N ASP A 27 -0.87 -8.52 -0.54
CA ASP A 27 0.36 -8.38 -1.34
C ASP A 27 0.97 -6.98 -1.17
N ALA A 28 0.17 -5.92 -1.31
CA ALA A 28 0.61 -4.54 -1.09
C ALA A 28 1.06 -4.28 0.36
N LEU A 29 0.46 -4.96 1.34
CA LEU A 29 0.82 -4.87 2.75
C LEU A 29 2.10 -5.67 3.07
N SER A 30 2.29 -6.82 2.43
CA SER A 30 3.48 -7.64 2.51
C SER A 30 4.71 -6.92 1.94
N GLU A 31 4.53 -6.21 0.83
CA GLU A 31 5.59 -5.38 0.23
C GLU A 31 5.78 -4.03 0.93
N ALA A 32 4.77 -3.55 1.67
CA ALA A 32 4.87 -2.30 2.40
C ALA A 32 5.66 -2.46 3.70
N PRO A 33 6.48 -1.47 4.07
CA PRO A 33 7.18 -1.49 5.35
C PRO A 33 6.18 -1.25 6.49
N VAL A 34 5.68 -2.33 7.08
CA VAL A 34 4.88 -2.31 8.31
C VAL A 34 5.84 -2.27 9.51
N ASP A 35 5.72 -1.24 10.33
CA ASP A 35 6.44 -1.14 11.60
C ASP A 35 5.99 -2.24 12.57
N ASN A 36 6.84 -2.64 13.52
CA ASN A 36 6.53 -3.67 14.54
C ASN A 36 5.30 -3.35 15.43
N LYS A 37 4.75 -2.15 15.30
CA LYS A 37 3.53 -1.66 15.95
C LYS A 37 2.27 -1.74 15.06
N GLY A 38 2.37 -2.31 13.85
CA GLY A 38 1.28 -2.38 12.87
C GLY A 38 0.95 -1.05 12.19
N TYR A 39 1.94 -0.16 12.09
CA TYR A 39 1.80 1.13 11.40
C TYR A 39 2.45 1.08 10.03
N ILE A 40 1.77 1.68 9.06
CA ILE A 40 2.17 1.74 7.66
C ILE A 40 2.42 3.19 7.30
N ASP A 41 3.55 3.45 6.66
CA ASP A 41 3.82 4.74 6.04
C ASP A 41 2.97 4.90 4.78
N ILE A 42 1.89 5.69 4.91
CA ILE A 42 0.95 5.96 3.80
C ILE A 42 1.70 6.46 2.57
N LYS A 43 2.73 7.30 2.74
CA LYS A 43 3.52 7.82 1.61
C LYS A 43 4.24 6.73 0.81
N LYS A 44 4.82 5.75 1.50
CA LYS A 44 5.51 4.63 0.86
C LYS A 44 4.52 3.65 0.26
N PHE A 45 3.44 3.39 1.00
CA PHE A 45 2.36 2.53 0.55
C PHE A 45 1.68 3.07 -0.72
N THR A 46 1.39 4.38 -0.79
CA THR A 46 0.88 5.00 -2.01
C THR A 46 1.90 4.96 -3.14
N ALA A 47 3.20 5.08 -2.86
CA ALA A 47 4.22 4.97 -3.90
C ALA A 47 4.32 3.54 -4.49
N LEU A 48 4.12 2.51 -3.65
CA LEU A 48 3.99 1.12 -4.07
C LEU A 48 2.71 0.90 -4.88
N LEU A 49 1.55 1.31 -4.37
CA LEU A 49 0.26 1.17 -5.05
C LEU A 49 0.18 1.94 -6.37
N THR A 50 0.78 3.12 -6.47
CA THR A 50 0.76 3.90 -7.72
C THR A 50 1.84 3.46 -8.71
N GLY A 51 2.59 2.39 -8.44
CA GLY A 51 3.67 1.95 -9.32
C GLY A 51 4.78 3.00 -9.48
N SER A 52 4.98 3.88 -8.50
CA SER A 52 6.07 4.87 -8.53
C SER A 52 7.44 4.25 -8.22
N ALA A 53 7.52 2.93 -8.04
CA ALA A 53 8.74 2.19 -8.35
C ALA A 53 8.91 2.33 -9.87
N LYS A 54 9.56 3.42 -10.29
CA LYS A 54 9.95 3.70 -11.67
C LYS A 54 10.07 2.40 -12.46
N ASP A 55 9.16 2.22 -13.39
CA ASP A 55 9.48 1.71 -14.70
C ASP A 55 10.78 2.39 -15.16
N GLU A 56 11.91 1.73 -14.88
CA GLU A 56 13.21 1.94 -15.53
C GLU A 56 13.46 0.80 -16.52
N GLU A 57 12.41 0.24 -17.12
CA GLU A 57 12.55 -0.69 -18.24
C GLU A 57 11.49 -0.43 -19.33
N GLU A 58 11.57 0.72 -20.00
CA GLU A 58 11.22 0.79 -21.42
C GLU A 58 11.97 1.94 -22.10
N GLY A 59 12.92 1.61 -22.98
CA GLY A 59 13.42 2.54 -24.01
C GLY A 59 14.90 2.46 -24.38
N ALA A 60 15.23 1.48 -25.24
CA ALA A 60 16.34 1.45 -26.23
C ALA A 60 17.80 1.27 -25.74
#